data_AF-A0AA37VTD7-F1
#
_entry.id   AF-A0AA37VTD7-F1
#
_cell.length_a   1.000
_cell.length_b   1.000
_cell.length_c   1.000
_cell.angle_alpha   90.00
_cell.angle_beta   90.00
_cell.angle_gamma   90.00
#
_symmetry.space_group_name_H-M   'P 1'
#
loop_
_entity.id
_entity.type
_entity.pdbx_description
1 polymer ?
#
loop_
_entity_poly.entity_id
_entity_poly.type
_entity_poly.pdbx_seq_one_letter_code
_entity_poly.pdbx_strand_id
1 'polypeptide(L)'
;MVHQIAWDAVTGVISSPFVHAMVGALIGGYFTMKATHKTFLRTELAAKNSREIADQKAHIDRQVIVFNTSQLILVEVSTAWEVYSAEYAKDLLELEEGSPYVTVFPIGQNPFPLFDSAPECLAELPPETSRQIVRFYMRAKGVISMVEMNNADTEKALEHARSEMLRLQAQLATQALTSAERASKLQEFYENESSRISRVMGMGSTADALKVLTIEVDDLVKDLKVRLASLPRPHLESTI
;
A
#
# COMPACT_ATOMS: atom_id res chain seq x y z
N MET A 1 -93.13 -40.03 20.22
CA MET A 1 -92.32 -40.53 19.08
C MET A 1 -91.57 -39.42 18.33
N VAL A 2 -92.19 -38.24 18.08
CA VAL A 2 -91.53 -37.11 17.39
C VAL A 2 -90.41 -36.44 18.22
N HIS A 3 -90.56 -36.41 19.55
CA HIS A 3 -89.61 -35.73 20.45
C HIS A 3 -88.27 -36.46 20.64
N GLN A 4 -88.23 -37.77 20.35
CA GLN A 4 -87.04 -38.62 20.50
C GLN A 4 -86.20 -38.60 19.22
N ILE A 5 -86.87 -38.59 18.05
CA ILE A 5 -86.23 -38.44 16.74
C ILE A 5 -85.55 -37.07 16.59
N ALA A 6 -86.15 -36.00 17.13
CA ALA A 6 -85.54 -34.67 17.12
C ALA A 6 -84.31 -34.59 18.05
N TRP A 7 -84.36 -35.25 19.21
CA TRP A 7 -83.22 -35.30 20.14
C TRP A 7 -82.06 -36.16 19.61
N ASP A 8 -82.36 -37.28 18.95
CA ASP A 8 -81.36 -38.16 18.33
C ASP A 8 -80.77 -37.56 17.04
N ALA A 9 -81.53 -36.74 16.31
CA ALA A 9 -81.01 -36.00 15.14
C ALA A 9 -80.08 -34.85 15.57
N VAL A 10 -80.41 -34.14 16.65
CA VAL A 10 -79.56 -33.06 17.19
C VAL A 10 -78.28 -33.64 17.81
N THR A 11 -78.39 -34.72 18.59
CA THR A 11 -77.19 -35.38 19.13
C THR A 11 -76.41 -36.12 18.05
N GLY A 12 -77.04 -36.69 17.02
CA GLY A 12 -76.34 -37.34 15.90
C GLY A 12 -75.56 -36.38 15.00
N VAL A 13 -76.07 -35.17 14.78
CA VAL A 13 -75.35 -34.11 14.05
C VAL A 13 -74.19 -33.56 14.90
N ILE A 14 -74.39 -33.41 16.21
CA ILE A 14 -73.33 -32.95 17.13
C ILE A 14 -72.28 -34.06 17.36
N SER A 15 -72.68 -35.34 17.40
CA SER A 15 -71.79 -36.51 17.55
C SER A 15 -71.13 -36.94 16.26
N SER A 16 -71.41 -36.25 15.14
CA SER A 16 -70.82 -36.58 13.85
C SER A 16 -69.31 -36.38 13.91
N PRO A 17 -68.50 -37.42 13.60
CA PRO A 17 -67.05 -37.32 13.50
C PRO A 17 -66.61 -36.19 12.56
N PHE A 18 -67.46 -35.85 11.58
CA PHE A 18 -67.23 -34.77 10.61
C PHE A 18 -67.27 -33.37 11.25
N VAL A 19 -68.22 -33.10 12.15
CA VAL A 19 -68.35 -31.78 12.81
C VAL A 19 -67.19 -31.58 13.79
N HIS A 20 -66.80 -32.62 14.54
CA HIS A 20 -65.63 -32.59 15.40
C HIS A 20 -64.32 -32.42 14.62
N ALA A 21 -64.18 -33.09 13.47
CA ALA A 21 -63.04 -32.91 12.58
C ALA A 21 -62.95 -31.50 12.01
N MET A 22 -64.09 -30.88 11.64
CA MET A 22 -64.13 -29.53 11.10
C MET A 22 -63.77 -28.47 12.16
N VAL A 23 -64.32 -28.59 13.38
CA VAL A 23 -63.97 -27.69 14.50
C VAL A 23 -62.50 -27.88 14.90
N GLY A 24 -62.03 -29.13 14.96
CA GLY A 24 -60.62 -29.45 15.19
C GLY A 24 -59.69 -28.87 14.13
N ALA A 25 -60.08 -28.91 12.85
CA ALA A 25 -59.31 -28.34 11.75
C ALA A 25 -59.30 -26.80 11.78
N LEU A 26 -60.40 -26.14 12.16
CA LEU A 26 -60.45 -24.69 12.32
C LEU A 26 -59.59 -24.21 13.48
N ILE A 27 -59.65 -24.90 14.63
CA ILE A 27 -58.82 -24.58 15.80
C ILE A 27 -57.34 -24.85 15.48
N GLY A 28 -57.03 -26.00 14.88
CA GLY A 28 -55.68 -26.35 14.44
C GLY A 28 -55.12 -25.37 13.42
N GLY A 29 -55.91 -24.98 12.42
CA GLY A 29 -55.56 -23.98 11.42
C GLY A 29 -55.29 -22.60 12.02
N TYR A 30 -56.11 -22.18 12.99
CA TYR A 30 -55.92 -20.91 13.71
C TYR A 30 -54.63 -20.89 14.54
N PHE A 31 -54.34 -21.96 15.29
CA PHE A 31 -53.09 -22.07 16.04
C PHE A 31 -51.86 -22.17 15.13
N THR A 32 -51.95 -22.91 14.02
CA THR A 32 -50.89 -22.98 13.01
C THR A 32 -50.64 -21.62 12.37
N MET A 33 -51.67 -20.87 11.98
CA MET A 33 -51.52 -19.53 11.39
C MET A 33 -50.89 -18.53 12.38
N LYS A 34 -51.30 -18.57 13.66
CA LYS A 34 -50.71 -17.73 14.72
C LYS A 34 -49.25 -18.11 15.00
N ALA A 35 -48.92 -19.40 14.99
CA ALA A 35 -47.56 -19.89 15.14
C ALA A 35 -46.67 -19.47 13.97
N THR A 36 -47.14 -19.64 12.73
CA THR A 36 -46.42 -19.23 11.51
C THR A 36 -46.18 -17.73 11.46
N HIS A 37 -47.18 -16.91 11.81
CA HIS A 37 -47.01 -15.46 11.85
C HIS A 37 -45.97 -15.01 12.90
N LYS A 38 -45.98 -15.63 14.08
CA LYS A 38 -44.97 -15.35 15.13
C LYS A 38 -43.57 -15.80 14.72
N THR A 39 -43.45 -16.93 14.03
CA THR A 39 -42.16 -17.41 13.51
C THR A 39 -41.65 -16.48 12.42
N PHE A 40 -42.50 -16.07 11.47
CA PHE A 40 -42.14 -15.14 10.40
C PHE A 40 -41.62 -13.80 10.93
N LEU A 41 -42.34 -13.19 11.90
CA LEU A 41 -41.92 -11.95 12.54
C LEU A 41 -40.59 -12.11 13.29
N ARG A 42 -40.39 -13.25 13.97
CA ARG A 42 -39.11 -13.55 14.66
C ARG A 42 -37.96 -13.76 13.68
N THR A 43 -38.20 -14.43 12.56
CA THR A 43 -37.17 -14.63 11.53
C THR A 43 -36.82 -13.33 10.83
N GLU A 44 -37.79 -12.45 10.58
CA GLU A 44 -37.54 -11.13 10.00
C GLU A 44 -36.75 -10.23 10.96
N LEU A 45 -37.12 -10.22 12.25
CA LEU A 45 -36.39 -9.49 13.28
C LEU A 45 -34.97 -10.04 13.47
N ALA A 46 -34.81 -11.36 13.51
CA ALA A 46 -33.49 -12.00 13.59
C ALA A 46 -32.64 -11.70 12.36
N ALA A 47 -33.23 -11.69 11.17
CA ALA A 47 -32.54 -11.33 9.94
C ALA A 47 -32.10 -9.86 9.94
N LYS A 48 -32.95 -8.93 10.39
CA LYS A 48 -32.58 -7.51 10.55
C LYS A 48 -31.43 -7.32 11.54
N ASN A 49 -31.54 -7.91 12.73
CA ASN A 49 -30.47 -7.84 13.74
C ASN A 49 -29.16 -8.46 13.23
N SER A 50 -29.22 -9.59 12.50
CA SER A 50 -28.02 -10.21 11.93
C SER A 50 -27.35 -9.35 10.86
N ARG A 51 -28.12 -8.57 10.09
CA ARG A 51 -27.58 -7.63 9.10
C ARG A 51 -26.91 -6.45 9.78
N GLU A 52 -27.55 -5.86 10.79
CA GLU A 52 -26.96 -4.74 11.55
C GLU A 52 -25.65 -5.15 12.24
N ILE A 53 -25.59 -6.35 12.83
CA ILE A 53 -24.36 -6.90 13.41
C ILE A 53 -23.30 -7.15 12.33
N ALA A 54 -23.68 -7.70 11.18
CA ALA A 54 -22.75 -7.94 10.07
C ALA A 54 -22.19 -6.62 9.50
N ASP A 55 -23.02 -5.59 9.37
CA ASP A 55 -22.62 -4.27 8.89
C ASP A 55 -21.66 -3.60 9.90
N GLN A 56 -21.98 -3.64 11.20
CA GLN A 56 -21.08 -3.14 12.25
C GLN A 56 -19.73 -3.86 12.24
N LYS A 57 -19.75 -5.19 12.14
CA LYS A 57 -18.52 -5.98 12.05
C LYS A 57 -17.71 -5.63 10.80
N ALA A 58 -18.37 -5.51 9.64
CA ALA A 58 -17.72 -5.13 8.39
C ALA A 58 -17.08 -3.73 8.49
N HIS A 59 -17.73 -2.78 9.18
CA HIS A 59 -17.17 -1.46 9.44
C HIS A 59 -15.91 -1.51 10.32
N ILE A 60 -15.92 -2.30 11.40
CA ILE A 60 -14.76 -2.48 12.28
C ILE A 60 -13.62 -3.17 11.53
N ASP A 61 -13.91 -4.29 10.84
CA ASP A 61 -12.93 -5.03 10.06
C ASP A 61 -12.28 -4.13 9.00
N ARG A 62 -13.08 -3.27 8.34
CA ARG A 62 -12.57 -2.27 7.40
C ARG A 62 -11.65 -1.26 8.06
N GLN A 63 -12.01 -0.72 9.22
CA GLN A 63 -11.14 0.21 9.96
C GLN A 63 -9.82 -0.43 10.39
N VAL A 64 -9.86 -1.70 10.80
CA VAL A 64 -8.66 -2.49 11.13
C VAL A 64 -7.76 -2.67 9.92
N ILE A 65 -8.33 -3.03 8.77
CA ILE A 65 -7.59 -3.17 7.51
C ILE A 65 -6.94 -1.83 7.13
N VAL A 66 -7.72 -0.74 7.13
CA VAL A 66 -7.22 0.59 6.78
C VAL A 66 -6.08 1.02 7.70
N PHE A 67 -6.22 0.83 9.02
CA PHE A 67 -5.17 1.14 9.98
C PHE A 67 -3.91 0.32 9.73
N ASN A 68 -4.03 -1.00 9.60
CA ASN A 68 -2.89 -1.89 9.39
C ASN A 68 -2.18 -1.61 8.07
N THR A 69 -2.91 -1.42 6.98
CA THR A 69 -2.33 -1.06 5.67
C THR A 69 -1.63 0.29 5.74
N SER A 70 -2.19 1.27 6.46
CA SER A 70 -1.54 2.58 6.65
C SER A 70 -0.24 2.47 7.44
N GLN A 71 -0.15 1.58 8.44
CA GLN A 71 1.10 1.29 9.14
C GLN A 71 2.11 0.59 8.22
N LEU A 72 1.66 -0.32 7.35
CA LEU A 72 2.54 -0.95 6.36
C LEU A 72 3.10 0.05 5.36
N ILE A 73 2.28 0.99 4.87
CA ILE A 73 2.73 2.12 4.05
C ILE A 73 3.80 2.93 4.80
N LEU A 74 3.57 3.24 6.09
CA LEU A 74 4.56 3.97 6.88
C LEU A 74 5.91 3.24 6.98
N VAL A 75 5.87 1.92 7.17
CA VAL A 75 7.07 1.07 7.20
C VAL A 75 7.77 1.11 5.83
N GLU A 76 7.04 0.91 4.73
CA GLU A 76 7.60 0.98 3.38
C GLU A 76 8.31 2.31 3.11
N VAL A 77 7.59 3.41 3.35
CA VAL A 77 8.10 4.78 3.17
C VAL A 77 9.35 5.02 4.01
N SER A 78 9.30 4.66 5.29
CA SER A 78 10.40 4.92 6.23
C SER A 78 11.63 4.09 5.90
N THR A 79 11.46 2.79 5.63
CA THR A 79 12.57 1.88 5.33
C THR A 79 13.21 2.22 3.99
N ALA A 80 12.41 2.49 2.95
CA ALA A 80 12.96 2.89 1.65
C ALA A 80 13.74 4.21 1.76
N TRP A 81 13.22 5.18 2.53
CA TRP A 81 13.90 6.44 2.75
C TRP A 81 15.17 6.31 3.58
N GLU A 82 15.18 5.47 4.61
CA GLU A 82 16.35 5.22 5.46
C GLU A 82 17.49 4.58 4.67
N VAL A 83 17.20 3.59 3.82
CA VAL A 83 18.20 2.95 2.94
C VAL A 83 18.78 3.98 1.97
N TYR A 84 17.92 4.70 1.24
CA TYR A 84 18.34 5.75 0.31
C TYR A 84 19.19 6.83 1.01
N SER A 85 18.76 7.27 2.19
CA SER A 85 19.43 8.33 2.93
C SER A 85 20.82 7.92 3.41
N ALA A 86 20.93 6.69 3.93
CA ALA A 86 22.18 6.16 4.48
C ALA A 86 23.21 5.82 3.40
N GLU A 87 22.77 5.27 2.27
CA GLU A 87 23.66 4.71 1.26
C GLU A 87 23.97 5.67 0.10
N TYR A 88 23.09 6.65 -0.17
CA TYR A 88 23.22 7.53 -1.34
C TYR A 88 23.08 9.01 -1.00
N ALA A 89 22.02 9.39 -0.28
CA ALA A 89 21.69 10.80 -0.09
C ALA A 89 22.73 11.55 0.76
N LYS A 90 23.35 10.88 1.73
CA LYS A 90 24.35 11.49 2.61
C LYS A 90 25.48 12.16 1.81
N ASP A 91 26.14 11.38 0.94
CA ASP A 91 27.27 11.88 0.15
C ASP A 91 26.79 12.84 -0.95
N LEU A 92 25.59 12.61 -1.50
CA LEU A 92 24.98 13.53 -2.46
C LEU A 92 24.75 14.92 -1.85
N LEU A 93 24.25 15.00 -0.62
CA LEU A 93 23.94 16.28 0.04
C LEU A 93 25.19 17.05 0.47
N GLU A 94 26.29 16.35 0.74
CA GLU A 94 27.60 16.95 1.06
C GLU A 94 28.37 17.42 -0.19
N LEU A 95 27.92 17.03 -1.38
CA LEU A 95 28.56 17.38 -2.65
C LEU A 95 28.50 18.89 -2.92
N GLU A 96 29.60 19.46 -3.41
CA GLU A 96 29.64 20.87 -3.84
C GLU A 96 28.63 21.15 -4.98
N GLU A 97 28.15 22.38 -5.06
CA GLU A 97 27.23 22.82 -6.13
C GLU A 97 27.91 22.71 -7.51
N GLY A 98 27.17 22.19 -8.49
CA GLY A 98 27.65 21.97 -9.85
C GLY A 98 28.62 20.79 -10.01
N SER A 99 28.99 20.10 -8.93
CA SER A 99 29.85 18.92 -9.02
C SER A 99 29.06 17.68 -9.45
N PRO A 100 29.57 16.86 -10.38
CA PRO A 100 28.90 15.64 -10.81
C PRO A 100 28.94 14.58 -9.72
N TYR A 101 27.83 13.85 -9.54
CA TYR A 101 27.76 12.75 -8.59
C TYR A 101 27.97 11.40 -9.29
N VAL A 102 29.24 10.96 -9.38
CA VAL A 102 29.65 9.76 -10.13
C VAL A 102 29.53 8.50 -9.27
N THR A 103 28.31 8.22 -8.80
CA THR A 103 27.99 7.09 -7.93
C THR A 103 26.82 6.31 -8.49
N VAL A 104 26.96 4.98 -8.56
CA VAL A 104 25.90 4.07 -8.98
C VAL A 104 25.14 3.56 -7.75
N PHE A 105 23.81 3.66 -7.78
CA PHE A 105 22.92 3.14 -6.74
C PHE A 105 21.98 2.08 -7.29
N PRO A 106 22.02 0.84 -6.76
CA PRO A 106 21.16 -0.23 -7.26
C PRO A 106 19.70 0.02 -6.89
N ILE A 107 18.81 0.04 -7.89
CA ILE A 107 17.37 0.17 -7.71
C ILE A 107 16.67 -1.12 -8.16
N GLY A 108 15.81 -1.66 -7.30
CA GLY A 108 15.00 -2.84 -7.60
C GLY A 108 13.85 -2.54 -8.56
N GLN A 109 13.31 -3.58 -9.21
CA GLN A 109 12.25 -3.46 -10.22
C GLN A 109 10.93 -2.87 -9.67
N ASN A 110 10.62 -3.12 -8.41
CA ASN A 110 9.47 -2.50 -7.73
C ASN A 110 9.89 -2.05 -6.32
N PRO A 111 10.24 -0.77 -6.14
CA PRO A 111 10.63 -0.25 -4.83
C PRO A 111 9.45 0.00 -3.88
N PHE A 112 8.20 0.01 -4.38
CA PHE A 112 7.01 0.37 -3.59
C PHE A 112 5.81 -0.58 -3.79
N PRO A 113 5.96 -1.89 -3.49
CA PRO A 113 4.92 -2.88 -3.73
C PRO A 113 3.64 -2.72 -2.88
N LEU A 114 3.73 -2.16 -1.67
CA LEU A 114 2.57 -2.00 -0.77
C LEU A 114 1.66 -0.88 -1.25
N PHE A 115 2.23 0.24 -1.71
CA PHE A 115 1.43 1.32 -2.30
C PHE A 115 0.67 0.86 -3.55
N ASP A 116 1.35 0.15 -4.44
CA ASP A 116 0.75 -0.30 -5.70
C ASP A 116 -0.35 -1.37 -5.48
N SER A 117 -0.34 -2.07 -4.34
CA SER A 117 -1.29 -3.15 -4.04
C SER A 117 -2.52 -2.72 -3.24
N ALA A 118 -2.56 -1.53 -2.65
CA ALA A 118 -3.63 -1.13 -1.73
C ALA A 118 -4.25 0.26 -1.97
N PRO A 119 -4.73 0.58 -3.18
CA PRO A 119 -5.34 1.88 -3.48
C PRO A 119 -6.64 2.13 -2.69
N GLU A 120 -7.39 1.08 -2.38
CA GLU A 120 -8.67 1.18 -1.66
C GLU A 120 -8.51 1.71 -0.23
N CYS A 121 -7.37 1.43 0.43
CA CYS A 121 -7.08 1.96 1.75
C CYS A 121 -6.94 3.49 1.75
N LEU A 122 -6.45 4.07 0.66
CA LEU A 122 -6.27 5.51 0.54
C LEU A 122 -7.61 6.26 0.45
N ALA A 123 -8.66 5.61 -0.06
CA ALA A 123 -9.99 6.20 -0.14
C ALA A 123 -10.64 6.38 1.24
N GLU A 124 -10.27 5.54 2.21
CA GLU A 124 -10.83 5.53 3.57
C GLU A 124 -10.02 6.38 4.55
N LEU A 125 -8.84 6.86 4.14
CA LEU A 125 -8.03 7.77 4.93
C LEU A 125 -8.54 9.23 4.84
N PRO A 126 -8.22 10.08 5.84
CA PRO A 126 -8.49 11.51 5.73
C PRO A 126 -7.92 12.07 4.41
N PRO A 127 -8.69 12.88 3.65
CA PRO A 127 -8.29 13.31 2.31
C PRO A 127 -6.91 13.95 2.23
N GLU A 128 -6.52 14.68 3.28
CA GLU A 128 -5.21 15.33 3.36
C GLU A 128 -4.07 14.33 3.57
N THR A 129 -4.30 13.26 4.34
CA THR A 129 -3.33 12.17 4.49
C THR A 129 -3.15 11.43 3.17
N SER A 130 -4.23 11.09 2.48
CA SER A 130 -4.16 10.43 1.17
C SER A 130 -3.45 11.29 0.13
N ARG A 131 -3.73 12.61 0.12
CA ARG A 131 -3.02 13.57 -0.74
C ARG A 131 -1.51 13.55 -0.48
N GLN A 132 -1.09 13.55 0.79
CA GLN A 132 0.33 13.53 1.13
C GLN A 132 1.02 12.22 0.79
N ILE A 133 0.33 11.08 0.98
CA ILE A 133 0.84 9.77 0.57
C ILE A 133 1.09 9.77 -0.94
N VAL A 134 0.10 10.18 -1.74
CA VAL A 134 0.24 10.25 -3.20
C VAL A 134 1.36 11.21 -3.60
N ARG A 135 1.45 12.39 -2.97
CA ARG A 135 2.52 13.35 -3.23
C ARG A 135 3.90 12.75 -2.94
N PHE A 136 4.07 12.07 -1.80
CA PHE A 136 5.31 11.37 -1.47
C PHE A 136 5.68 10.39 -2.59
N TYR A 137 4.78 9.48 -2.97
CA TYR A 137 5.12 8.47 -3.98
C TYR A 137 5.40 9.09 -5.36
N MET A 138 4.72 10.18 -5.73
CA MET A 138 5.05 10.92 -6.95
C MET A 138 6.47 11.50 -6.91
N ARG A 139 6.87 12.14 -5.80
CA ARG A 139 8.21 12.73 -5.67
C ARG A 139 9.29 11.65 -5.51
N ALA A 140 9.02 10.58 -4.77
CA ALA A 140 9.93 9.45 -4.60
C ALA A 140 10.18 8.69 -5.92
N LYS A 141 9.15 8.48 -6.75
CA LYS A 141 9.31 7.97 -8.12
C LYS A 141 10.18 8.91 -8.97
N GLY A 142 10.07 10.22 -8.77
CA GLY A 142 10.97 11.21 -9.37
C GLY A 142 12.44 11.03 -8.93
N VAL A 143 12.68 10.81 -7.64
CA VAL A 143 14.03 10.51 -7.10
C VAL A 143 14.61 9.26 -7.79
N ILE A 144 13.83 8.18 -7.84
CA ILE A 144 14.23 6.94 -8.53
C ILE A 144 14.63 7.21 -9.98
N SER A 145 13.78 7.89 -10.75
CA SER A 145 14.09 8.18 -12.15
C SER A 145 15.36 9.03 -12.31
N MET A 146 15.59 10.00 -11.43
CA MET A 146 16.81 10.80 -11.46
C MET A 146 18.06 10.00 -11.10
N VAL A 147 17.94 9.07 -10.15
CA VAL A 147 19.04 8.16 -9.79
C VAL A 147 19.32 7.18 -10.94
N GLU A 148 18.30 6.62 -11.58
CA GLU A 148 18.47 5.76 -12.76
C GLU A 148 19.16 6.51 -13.91
N MET A 149 18.76 7.77 -14.16
CA MET A 149 19.44 8.63 -15.12
C MET A 149 20.91 8.86 -14.73
N ASN A 150 21.17 9.17 -13.46
CA ASN A 150 22.53 9.37 -12.96
C ASN A 150 23.38 8.10 -13.07
N ASN A 151 22.82 6.93 -12.80
CA ASN A 151 23.48 5.64 -12.96
C ASN A 151 23.88 5.42 -14.44
N ALA A 152 22.94 5.63 -15.36
CA ALA A 152 23.18 5.46 -16.79
C ALA A 152 24.27 6.42 -17.30
N ASP A 153 24.28 7.66 -16.82
CA ASP A 153 25.28 8.64 -17.21
C ASP A 153 26.65 8.38 -16.56
N THR A 154 26.65 7.91 -15.30
CA THR A 154 27.85 7.42 -14.62
C THR A 154 28.47 6.26 -15.39
N GLU A 155 27.68 5.27 -15.79
CA GLU A 155 28.17 4.12 -16.56
C GLU A 155 28.81 4.55 -17.88
N LYS A 156 28.18 5.45 -18.63
CA LYS A 156 28.75 6.00 -19.88
C LYS A 156 30.05 6.77 -19.63
N ALA A 157 30.10 7.59 -18.58
CA ALA A 157 31.29 8.36 -18.24
C ALA A 157 32.47 7.44 -17.88
N LEU A 158 32.20 6.39 -17.10
CA LEU A 158 33.20 5.39 -16.72
C LEU A 158 33.63 4.53 -17.91
N GLU A 159 32.70 4.14 -18.79
CA GLU A 159 33.02 3.39 -20.02
C GLU A 159 33.92 4.21 -20.94
N HIS A 160 33.62 5.49 -21.16
CA HIS A 160 34.46 6.40 -21.93
C HIS A 160 35.86 6.51 -21.31
N ALA A 161 35.94 6.76 -19.99
CA ALA A 161 37.21 6.87 -19.28
C ALA A 161 38.04 5.57 -19.37
N ARG A 162 37.41 4.38 -19.29
CA ARG A 162 38.08 3.09 -19.50
C ARG A 162 38.63 2.96 -20.92
N SER A 163 37.86 3.36 -21.93
CA SER A 163 38.27 3.29 -23.34
C SER A 163 39.50 4.14 -23.61
N GLU A 164 39.51 5.38 -23.13
CA GLU A 164 40.67 6.28 -23.28
C GLU A 164 41.87 5.82 -22.44
N MET A 165 41.64 5.29 -21.23
CA MET A 165 42.69 4.72 -20.39
C MET A 165 43.40 3.56 -21.09
N LEU A 166 42.68 2.67 -21.79
CA LEU A 166 43.27 1.57 -22.56
C LEU A 166 44.15 2.08 -23.71
N ARG A 167 43.75 3.18 -24.37
CA ARG A 167 44.59 3.83 -25.40
C ARG A 167 45.86 4.41 -24.79
N LEU A 168 45.75 5.09 -23.65
CA LEU A 168 46.92 5.62 -22.94
C LEU A 168 47.85 4.50 -22.47
N GLN A 169 47.30 3.39 -21.98
CA GLN A 169 48.08 2.21 -21.57
C GLN A 169 48.94 1.68 -22.73
N ALA A 170 48.39 1.59 -23.94
CA ALA A 170 49.14 1.18 -25.13
C ALA A 170 50.29 2.16 -25.46
N GLN A 171 50.08 3.46 -25.28
CA GLN A 171 51.13 4.48 -25.48
C GLN A 171 52.21 4.44 -24.39
N LEU A 172 51.84 4.20 -23.13
CA LEU A 172 52.79 4.11 -22.01
C LEU A 172 53.57 2.79 -22.01
N ALA A 173 53.10 1.76 -22.74
CA ALA A 173 53.82 0.50 -22.89
C ALA A 173 55.15 0.66 -23.64
N THR A 174 55.25 1.65 -24.54
CA THR A 174 56.49 1.95 -25.28
C THR A 174 57.44 2.87 -24.51
N GLN A 175 57.05 3.35 -23.33
CA GLN A 175 57.86 4.23 -22.49
C GLN A 175 58.60 3.45 -21.40
N ALA A 176 59.83 3.86 -21.10
CA ALA A 176 60.65 3.30 -20.04
C ALA A 176 60.23 3.83 -18.64
N LEU A 177 58.97 3.58 -18.28
CA LEU A 177 58.40 3.87 -16.96
C LEU A 177 58.42 2.62 -16.08
N THR A 178 58.57 2.81 -14.77
CA THR A 178 58.34 1.73 -13.82
C THR A 178 56.86 1.33 -13.79
N SER A 179 56.57 0.10 -13.35
CA SER A 179 55.18 -0.38 -13.24
C SER A 179 54.32 0.49 -12.30
N ALA A 180 54.91 0.99 -11.21
CA ALA A 180 54.22 1.84 -10.25
C ALA A 180 53.87 3.22 -10.83
N GLU A 181 54.81 3.86 -11.53
CA GLU A 181 54.57 5.14 -12.21
C GLU A 181 53.51 5.02 -13.30
N ARG A 182 53.53 3.92 -14.06
CA ARG A 182 52.52 3.66 -15.09
C ARG A 182 51.12 3.50 -14.49
N ALA A 183 51.00 2.72 -13.40
CA ALA A 183 49.73 2.52 -12.72
C ALA A 183 49.17 3.84 -12.16
N SER A 184 50.02 4.65 -11.51
CA SER A 184 49.62 5.97 -10.98
C SER A 184 49.11 6.90 -12.08
N LYS A 185 49.85 7.02 -13.21
CA LYS A 185 49.42 7.84 -14.35
C LYS A 185 48.10 7.39 -14.97
N LEU A 186 47.88 6.08 -15.06
CA LEU A 186 46.63 5.54 -15.61
C LEU A 186 45.45 5.83 -14.68
N GLN A 187 45.64 5.68 -13.36
CA GLN A 187 44.61 5.98 -12.37
C GLN A 187 44.25 7.47 -12.38
N GLU A 188 45.24 8.34 -12.33
CA GLU A 188 45.04 9.80 -12.40
C GLU A 188 44.33 10.21 -13.69
N PHE A 189 44.73 9.63 -14.83
CA PHE A 189 44.06 9.89 -16.11
C PHE A 189 42.60 9.43 -16.08
N TYR A 190 42.32 8.25 -15.54
CA TYR A 190 40.96 7.70 -15.44
C TYR A 190 40.04 8.57 -14.58
N GLU A 191 40.51 9.00 -13.40
CA GLU A 191 39.78 9.88 -12.49
C GLU A 191 39.51 11.26 -13.10
N ASN A 192 40.51 11.84 -13.77
CA ASN A 192 40.38 13.12 -14.46
C ASN A 192 39.41 13.02 -15.64
N GLU A 193 39.51 11.97 -16.45
CA GLU A 193 38.69 11.79 -17.64
C GLU A 193 37.23 11.49 -17.29
N SER A 194 36.99 10.61 -16.31
CA SER A 194 35.64 10.35 -15.80
C SER A 194 35.00 11.62 -15.24
N SER A 195 35.74 12.41 -14.45
CA SER A 195 35.27 13.70 -13.92
C SER A 195 34.96 14.70 -15.03
N ARG A 196 35.83 14.79 -16.05
CA ARG A 196 35.66 15.68 -17.20
C ARG A 196 34.42 15.33 -18.00
N ILE A 197 34.23 14.06 -18.36
CA ILE A 197 33.07 13.62 -19.13
C ILE A 197 31.78 13.81 -18.33
N SER A 198 31.79 13.49 -17.03
CA SER A 198 30.61 13.69 -16.17
C SER A 198 30.17 15.15 -16.12
N ARG A 199 31.12 16.10 -16.11
CA ARG A 199 30.82 17.54 -16.21
C ARG A 199 30.25 17.92 -17.58
N VAL A 200 30.81 17.42 -18.67
CA VAL A 200 30.31 17.67 -20.04
C VAL A 200 28.90 17.13 -20.24
N MET A 201 28.57 16.00 -19.60
CA MET A 201 27.23 15.41 -19.60
C MET A 201 26.23 16.19 -18.74
N GLY A 202 26.65 17.25 -18.04
CA GLY A 202 25.76 18.09 -17.24
C GLY A 202 25.34 17.46 -15.91
N MET A 203 26.00 16.38 -15.47
CA MET A 203 25.62 15.62 -14.27
C MET A 203 25.65 16.44 -12.98
N GLY A 204 26.40 17.55 -12.94
CA GLY A 204 26.37 18.47 -11.80
C GLY A 204 24.99 19.12 -11.59
N SER A 205 24.36 19.59 -12.66
CA SER A 205 23.01 20.16 -12.59
C SER A 205 21.95 19.11 -12.19
N THR A 206 22.13 17.87 -12.65
CA THR A 206 21.28 16.74 -12.24
C THR A 206 21.45 16.43 -10.76
N ALA A 207 22.68 16.43 -10.25
CA ALA A 207 22.97 16.21 -8.84
C ALA A 207 22.35 17.30 -7.95
N ASP A 208 22.46 18.58 -8.34
CA ASP A 208 21.86 19.68 -7.59
C ASP A 208 20.34 19.62 -7.58
N ALA A 209 19.72 19.30 -8.73
CA ALA A 209 18.28 19.08 -8.80
C ALA A 209 17.84 17.88 -7.92
N LEU A 210 18.66 16.83 -7.86
CA LEU A 210 18.41 15.66 -7.01
C LEU A 210 18.49 16.04 -5.54
N LYS A 211 19.48 16.84 -5.10
CA LYS A 211 19.57 17.35 -3.72
C LYS A 211 18.30 18.07 -3.30
N VAL A 212 17.77 18.96 -4.16
CA VAL A 212 16.53 19.69 -3.88
C VAL A 212 15.35 18.74 -3.71
N LEU A 213 15.23 17.76 -4.61
CA LEU A 213 14.16 16.77 -4.54
C LEU A 213 14.29 15.88 -3.30
N THR A 214 15.50 15.49 -2.93
CA THR A 214 15.82 14.71 -1.73
C THR A 214 15.35 15.43 -0.47
N ILE A 215 15.63 16.72 -0.34
CA ILE A 215 15.20 17.53 0.81
C ILE A 215 13.66 17.59 0.88
N GLU A 216 12.99 17.79 -0.26
CA GLU A 216 11.51 17.80 -0.26
C GLU A 216 10.92 16.45 0.16
N VAL A 217 11.49 15.34 -0.32
CA VAL A 217 11.00 14.00 0.06
C VAL A 217 11.26 13.73 1.54
N ASP A 218 12.39 14.17 2.09
CA ASP A 218 12.68 14.04 3.54
C ASP A 218 11.59 14.71 4.40
N ASP A 219 11.19 15.92 4.02
CA ASP A 219 10.13 16.65 4.71
C ASP A 219 8.77 15.96 4.58
N LEU A 220 8.46 15.39 3.41
CA LEU A 220 7.25 14.59 3.21
C LEU A 220 7.25 13.32 4.07
N VAL A 221 8.39 12.64 4.23
CA VAL A 221 8.52 11.46 5.09
C VAL A 221 8.27 11.82 6.55
N LYS A 222 8.80 12.95 7.02
CA LYS A 222 8.56 13.45 8.38
C LYS A 222 7.07 13.79 8.61
N ASP A 223 6.44 14.48 7.67
CA ASP A 223 5.01 14.82 7.74
C ASP A 223 4.13 13.55 7.75
N LEU A 224 4.43 12.56 6.89
CA LEU A 224 3.73 11.28 6.87
C LEU A 224 3.89 10.49 8.18
N LYS A 225 5.09 10.45 8.76
CA LYS A 225 5.34 9.83 10.07
C LYS A 225 4.41 10.40 11.14
N VAL A 226 4.24 11.72 11.18
CA VAL A 226 3.35 12.38 12.15
C VAL A 226 1.88 12.06 11.86
N ARG A 227 1.44 12.18 10.60
CA ARG A 227 0.03 11.96 10.23
C ARG A 227 -0.42 10.52 10.48
N LEU A 228 0.39 9.55 10.06
CA LEU A 228 0.05 8.13 10.19
C LEU A 228 0.13 7.65 11.64
N ALA A 229 1.01 8.24 12.46
CA ALA A 229 1.02 8.00 13.90
C ALA A 229 -0.20 8.57 14.64
N SER A 230 -0.81 9.63 14.10
CA SER A 230 -2.00 10.28 14.67
C SER A 230 -3.33 9.59 14.33
N LEU A 231 -3.31 8.56 13.47
CA LEU A 231 -4.52 7.85 13.08
C LEU A 231 -5.17 7.17 14.31
N PRO A 232 -6.50 7.25 14.45
CA PRO A 232 -7.19 6.59 15.55
C PRO A 232 -6.98 5.09 15.46
N ARG A 233 -6.56 4.48 16.58
CA ARG A 233 -6.47 3.03 16.66
C ARG A 233 -7.88 2.46 16.66
N PRO A 234 -8.20 1.48 15.82
CA PRO A 234 -9.49 0.81 15.88
C PRO A 234 -9.64 0.19 17.27
N HIS A 235 -10.76 0.48 17.94
CA HIS A 235 -11.08 -0.13 19.21
C HIS A 235 -11.35 -1.62 18.96
N LEU A 236 -10.35 -2.46 19.27
CA LEU A 236 -10.59 -3.87 19.52
C LEU A 236 -11.32 -3.96 20.86
N GLU A 237 -12.62 -3.66 20.86
CA GLU A 237 -13.48 -4.16 21.93
C GLU A 237 -13.48 -5.68 21.81
N SER A 238 -12.53 -6.32 22.49
CA SER A 238 -12.67 -7.69 22.92
C SER A 238 -13.83 -7.72 23.91
N THR A 239 -15.04 -7.95 23.41
CA THR A 239 -16.19 -8.15 24.28
C THR A 239 -17.00 -9.34 23.79
N ILE A 240 -16.58 -10.49 24.35
CA ILE A 240 -17.33 -11.73 24.63
C ILE A 240 -17.60 -12.65 23.43
#